data_AF-A0A0S8J6H8-F1
#
_entry.id   AF-A0A0S8J6H8-F1
#
_cell.length_a   1.000
_cell.length_b   1.000
_cell.length_c   1.000
_cell.angle_alpha   90.00
_cell.angle_beta   90.00
_cell.angle_gamma   90.00
#
_symmetry.space_group_name_H-M   'P 1'
#
loop_
_entity.id
_entity.type
_entity.pdbx_description
1 polymer ?
#
loop_
_entity_poly.entity_id
_entity_poly.type
_entity_poly.pdbx_seq_one_letter_code
_entity_poly.pdbx_strand_id
1 'polypeptide(L)' 'MRLSRKSARLIILTGGLFLIYARDAFAYIDPGTGSFVLQVIIGALLGVAFAIKSFWKNVKAFFAKLLSKG' A
#
# COMPACT_ATOMS: atom_id res chain seq x y z
N MET A 1 -21.74 -3.68 36.19
CA MET A 1 -21.22 -5.07 36.08
C MET A 1 -19.93 -5.17 36.90
N ARG A 2 -19.96 -5.75 38.11
CA ARG A 2 -18.75 -5.89 38.96
C ARG A 2 -17.99 -7.14 38.53
N LEU A 3 -16.78 -6.98 37.98
CA LEU A 3 -15.93 -8.13 37.65
C LEU A 3 -15.45 -8.80 38.95
N SER A 4 -15.70 -10.11 39.06
CA SER A 4 -15.18 -10.92 40.17
C SER A 4 -13.68 -11.14 40.03
N ARG A 5 -12.95 -11.23 41.16
CA ARG A 5 -11.50 -11.53 41.19
C ARG A 5 -11.15 -12.80 40.42
N LYS A 6 -12.05 -13.78 40.38
CA LYS A 6 -11.89 -15.03 39.61
C LYS A 6 -11.95 -14.75 38.10
N SER A 7 -12.92 -13.95 37.67
CA SER A 7 -13.07 -13.54 36.26
C SER A 7 -11.87 -12.70 35.79
N ALA A 8 -11.35 -11.81 36.62
CA ALA A 8 -10.17 -11.03 36.31
C ALA A 8 -8.92 -11.90 36.09
N ARG A 9 -8.70 -12.90 36.95
CA ARG A 9 -7.59 -13.87 36.79
C ARG A 9 -7.74 -14.69 35.51
N LEU A 10 -8.96 -15.12 35.20
CA LEU A 10 -9.23 -15.88 33.99
C LEU A 10 -8.88 -15.06 32.74
N ILE A 11 -9.28 -13.79 32.69
CA ILE A 11 -8.97 -12.87 31.58
C ILE A 11 -7.46 -12.64 31.43
N ILE A 12 -6.74 -12.48 32.54
CA ILE A 12 -5.28 -12.29 32.52
C ILE A 12 -4.59 -13.54 32.00
N LEU A 13 -5.02 -14.73 32.44
CA LEU A 13 -4.45 -16.00 32.01
C LEU A 13 -4.73 -16.27 30.53
N THR A 14 -5.96 -16.05 30.07
CA THR A 14 -6.31 -16.24 28.65
C THR A 14 -5.65 -15.22 27.74
N GLY A 15 -5.59 -13.95 28.15
CA GLY A 15 -4.86 -12.90 27.43
C GLY A 15 -3.36 -13.18 27.36
N GLY A 16 -2.75 -13.62 28.47
CA GLY A 16 -1.34 -14.00 28.51
C GLY A 16 -1.03 -15.20 27.59
N LEU A 17 -1.91 -16.21 27.57
CA LEU A 17 -1.76 -17.37 26.68
C LEU A 17 -1.83 -16.96 25.20
N PHE A 18 -2.69 -15.99 24.86
CA PHE A 18 -2.83 -15.49 23.49
C PHE A 18 -1.57 -14.79 22.99
N LEU A 19 -0.85 -14.09 23.87
CA LEU A 19 0.42 -13.42 23.55
C LEU A 19 1.58 -14.39 23.34
N ILE A 20 1.58 -15.52 24.06
CA ILE A 20 2.61 -16.57 23.94
C ILE A 20 2.39 -17.42 22.69
N TYR A 21 1.14 -17.52 22.21
CA TYR A 21 0.75 -18.28 21.02
C TYR A 21 0.62 -17.41 19.76
N ALA A 22 1.44 -16.36 19.63
CA ALA A 22 1.51 -15.60 18.39
C ALA A 22 2.07 -16.49 17.27
N ARG A 23 1.26 -16.76 16.24
CA ARG A 23 1.70 -17.54 15.07
C ARG A 23 2.65 -16.72 14.21
N ASP A 24 3.59 -17.40 13.55
CA ASP A 24 4.40 -16.82 12.49
C ASP A 24 3.49 -16.30 11.36
N ALA A 25 3.48 -14.99 11.18
CA ALA A 25 2.78 -14.34 10.07
C ALA A 25 3.64 -14.48 8.81
N PHE A 26 3.38 -15.52 8.02
CA PHE A 26 4.02 -15.71 6.72
C PHE A 26 3.53 -14.61 5.75
N ALA A 27 4.33 -13.54 5.62
CA ALA A 27 4.18 -12.48 4.63
C ALA A 27 2.73 -11.98 4.44
N TYR A 28 2.13 -11.48 5.52
CA TYR A 28 0.95 -10.63 5.37
C TYR A 28 1.42 -9.35 4.70
N ILE A 29 1.06 -9.19 3.43
CA ILE A 29 0.89 -7.87 2.83
C ILE A 29 0.07 -7.10 3.86
N ASP A 30 0.70 -6.16 4.58
CA ASP A 30 0.00 -5.32 5.55
C ASP A 30 -1.30 -4.81 4.91
N PRO A 31 -2.39 -4.63 5.65
CA PRO A 31 -3.67 -4.28 5.07
C PRO A 31 -3.60 -2.92 4.33
N GLY A 32 -2.55 -2.12 4.58
CA GLY A 32 -2.18 -0.92 3.82
C GLY A 32 -1.30 -1.15 2.57
N THR A 33 -0.55 -2.25 2.47
CA THR A 33 0.38 -2.52 1.35
C THR A 33 -0.36 -2.74 0.03
N GLY A 34 -1.55 -3.36 0.05
CA GLY A 34 -2.40 -3.45 -1.15
C GLY A 34 -2.80 -2.07 -1.70
N SER A 35 -3.21 -1.16 -0.81
CA SER A 35 -3.55 0.23 -1.16
C SER A 35 -2.35 1.04 -1.62
N PHE A 36 -1.17 0.80 -1.05
CA PHE A 36 0.06 1.48 -1.42
C PHE A 36 0.46 1.20 -2.88
N VAL A 37 0.35 -0.06 -3.34
CA VAL A 37 0.64 -0.41 -4.74
C VAL A 37 -0.28 0.35 -5.69
N LEU A 38 -1.58 0.41 -5.39
CA LEU A 38 -2.53 1.17 -6.21
C LEU A 38 -2.20 2.67 -6.22
N GLN A 39 -1.83 3.24 -5.07
CA GLN A 39 -1.43 4.66 -4.97
C GLN A 39 -0.20 4.97 -5.82
N VAL A 40 0.82 4.11 -5.80
CA VAL A 40 2.03 4.28 -6.62
C VAL A 40 1.70 4.21 -8.11
N ILE A 41 0.85 3.26 -8.53
CA ILE A 41 0.41 3.14 -9.92
C ILE A 41 -0.34 4.39 -10.36
N ILE A 42 -1.32 4.84 -9.59
CA ILE A 42 -2.11 6.04 -9.90
C ILE A 42 -1.19 7.28 -9.94
N GLY A 43 -0.30 7.44 -8.97
CA GLY A 43 0.65 8.54 -8.91
C GLY A 43 1.59 8.57 -10.13
N ALA A 44 2.10 7.41 -10.55
CA ALA A 44 2.93 7.29 -11.74
C ALA A 44 2.17 7.66 -13.02
N LEU A 45 0.94 7.15 -13.19
CA LEU A 45 0.09 7.46 -14.36
C LEU A 45 -0.23 8.95 -14.44
N LEU A 46 -0.61 9.57 -13.33
CA LEU A 46 -0.88 11.00 -13.28
C LEU A 46 0.39 11.83 -13.53
N GLY A 47 1.53 11.41 -12.98
CA GLY A 47 2.83 12.05 -13.22
C GLY A 47 3.22 12.02 -14.70
N VAL A 48 3.08 10.87 -15.36
CA VAL A 48 3.33 10.72 -16.81
C VAL A 48 2.37 11.58 -17.62
N ALA A 49 1.07 11.53 -17.33
CA ALA A 49 0.07 12.33 -18.04
C ALA A 49 0.36 13.84 -17.91
N PHE A 50 0.72 14.29 -16.71
CA PHE A 50 1.12 15.67 -16.46
C PHE A 50 2.41 16.04 -17.20
N ALA A 51 3.43 15.18 -17.19
CA ALA A 51 4.68 15.40 -17.91
C ALA A 51 4.44 15.52 -19.42
N ILE A 52 3.65 14.61 -20.01
CA ILE A 52 3.28 14.66 -21.44
C ILE A 52 2.56 15.98 -21.76
N LYS A 53 1.60 16.39 -20.91
CA LYS A 53 0.87 17.65 -21.09
C LYS A 53 1.83 18.86 -21.01
N SER A 54 2.72 18.88 -20.03
CA SER A 54 3.70 19.95 -19.83
C SER A 54 4.66 20.09 -21.01
N PHE A 55 5.14 18.95 -21.53
CA PHE A 55 6.12 18.91 -22.62
C PHE A 55 5.51 18.64 -24.00
N TRP A 56 4.21 18.93 -24.20
CA TRP A 56 3.48 18.59 -25.44
C TRP A 56 4.20 19.06 -26.73
N LYS A 57 4.83 20.23 -26.70
CA LYS A 57 5.63 20.73 -27.84
C LYS A 57 6.84 19.84 -28.15
N ASN A 58 7.58 19.43 -27.14
CA ASN A 58 8.75 18.55 -27.29
C ASN A 58 8.33 17.14 -27.72
N VAL A 59 7.23 16.62 -27.16
CA VAL A 59 6.64 15.35 -27.56
C VAL A 59 6.29 15.36 -29.05
N LYS A 60 5.55 16.39 -29.50
CA LYS A 60 5.23 16.54 -30.93
C LYS A 60 6.48 16.64 -31.81
N ALA A 61 7.48 17.42 -31.41
CA ALA A 61 8.72 17.57 -32.16
C ALA A 61 9.52 16.26 -32.24
N PHE A 62 9.56 15.49 -31.15
CA PHE A 62 10.19 14.17 -31.11
C PHE A 62 9.54 13.20 -32.11
N PHE A 63 8.22 13.07 -32.08
CA PHE A 63 7.50 12.20 -33.01
C PHE A 63 7.60 12.67 -34.47
N ALA A 64 7.54 13.99 -34.72
CA ALA A 64 7.74 14.53 -36.06
C ALA A 64 9.13 14.17 -36.63
N LYS A 65 10.18 14.31 -35.82
CA LYS A 65 11.55 13.96 -36.21
C LYS A 65 11.76 12.46 -36.39
N LEU A 66 11.07 11.64 -35.59
CA LEU A 66 11.13 10.18 -35.70
C LEU A 66 10.49 9.71 -37.01
N LEU A 67 9.35 10.30 -37.39
CA LEU A 67 8.63 9.97 -38.64
C LEU A 67 9.31 10.55 -39.88
N SER A 68 10.01 11.69 -39.78
CA SER A 68 10.70 12.31 -40.92
C SER A 68 12.04 11.66 -41.28
N LYS A 69 12.49 10.67 -40.51
CA LYS A 69 13.76 9.97 -40.71
C LYS A 69 13.61 8.56 -41.30
N GLY A 70 12.38 8.16 -41.63
CA GLY A 70 12.04 6.94 -42.37
C GLY A 70 11.81 7.22 -43.85
#